data_AF-A0A0M2U018-F1
#
_entry.id   AF-A0A0M2U018-F1
#
_cell.length_a   1.000
_cell.length_b   1.000
_cell.length_c   1.000
_cell.angle_alpha   90.00
_cell.angle_beta   90.00
_cell.angle_gamma   90.00
#
_symmetry.space_group_name_H-M   'P 1'
#
loop_
_entity.id
_entity.type
_entity.pdbx_description
1 polymer ?
#
loop_
_entity_poly.entity_id
_entity_poly.type
_entity_poly.pdbx_seq_one_letter_code
_entity_poly.pdbx_strand_id
1 'polypeptide(L)'
;MVKPIIVDRTDEQILSDLHRYAEVAAELGADGAKVIEAQGVVVDERVKAKCRVPRCFHFGSCANCPPMTPDVDEVRNMIGRYRYALLVKHEVRPAEHFADRKSSLVNAKSHEKEIARIVAEIENRAFSDGYYLALGLACGSCRSYLCNNQVCQYLDSGRCRFPRISRPSMEGMGIDVFLTVAQAGWEIYPIGPEAMAAGEVPVGLAVGIVFVV
;
A
#
# COMPACT_ATOMS: atom_id res chain seq x y z
N MET A 1 -12.23 20.08 -14.96
CA MET A 1 -11.70 20.32 -16.32
C MET A 1 -10.51 19.40 -16.51
N VAL A 2 -10.47 18.58 -17.57
CA VAL A 2 -9.35 17.66 -17.84
C VAL A 2 -8.13 18.49 -18.25
N LYS A 3 -6.97 18.24 -17.62
CA LYS A 3 -5.71 18.94 -17.92
C LYS A 3 -4.93 18.20 -19.02
N PRO A 4 -4.23 18.90 -19.94
CA PRO A 4 -3.32 18.25 -20.87
C PRO A 4 -2.15 17.60 -20.11
N ILE A 5 -1.53 16.59 -20.70
CA ILE A 5 -0.33 15.97 -20.14
C ILE A 5 0.82 16.98 -20.24
N ILE A 6 1.48 17.23 -19.11
CA ILE A 6 2.70 18.02 -19.00
C ILE A 6 3.86 17.04 -19.04
N VAL A 7 4.80 17.23 -19.98
CA VAL A 7 5.91 16.29 -20.23
C VAL A 7 7.20 16.64 -19.48
N ASP A 8 7.27 17.84 -18.91
CA ASP A 8 8.46 18.48 -18.35
C ASP A 8 8.16 19.13 -17.00
N ARG A 9 7.47 18.40 -16.10
CA ARG A 9 7.22 18.89 -14.75
C ARG A 9 8.53 19.10 -14.00
N THR A 10 8.68 20.26 -13.36
CA THR A 10 9.82 20.52 -12.47
C THR A 10 9.59 19.87 -11.11
N ASP A 11 10.65 19.72 -10.30
CA ASP A 11 10.52 19.16 -8.95
C ASP A 11 9.61 19.98 -8.08
N GLU A 12 9.68 21.30 -8.19
CA GLU A 12 8.84 22.20 -7.43
C GLU A 12 7.35 21.95 -7.73
N GLN A 13 7.02 21.64 -8.99
CA GLN A 13 5.65 21.31 -9.39
C GLN A 13 5.22 19.94 -8.85
N ILE A 14 6.08 18.92 -8.96
CA ILE A 14 5.77 17.56 -8.49
C ILE A 14 5.61 17.56 -6.96
N LEU A 15 6.51 18.22 -6.24
CA LEU A 15 6.47 18.35 -4.79
C LEU A 15 5.24 19.14 -4.34
N SER A 16 4.88 20.23 -5.04
CA SER A 16 3.67 20.99 -4.75
C SER A 16 2.40 20.15 -4.91
N ASP A 17 2.31 19.36 -5.99
CA ASP A 17 1.20 18.43 -6.21
C ASP A 17 1.15 17.34 -5.14
N LEU A 18 2.29 16.77 -4.75
CA LEU A 18 2.37 15.76 -3.69
C LEU A 18 1.97 16.31 -2.32
N HIS A 19 2.31 17.55 -1.99
CA HIS A 19 1.83 18.20 -0.77
C HIS A 19 0.31 18.37 -0.79
N ARG A 20 -0.27 18.77 -1.93
CA ARG A 20 -1.73 18.80 -2.09
C ARG A 20 -2.36 17.41 -1.97
N TYR A 21 -1.72 16.36 -2.48
CA TYR A 21 -2.21 14.99 -2.28
C TYR A 21 -2.09 14.53 -0.82
N ALA A 22 -1.09 15.01 -0.07
CA ALA A 22 -0.97 14.77 1.35
C ALA A 22 -2.12 15.42 2.14
N GLU A 23 -2.54 16.63 1.76
CA GLU A 23 -3.73 17.30 2.32
C GLU A 23 -5.00 16.48 2.05
N VAL A 24 -5.19 16.01 0.81
CA VAL A 24 -6.30 15.10 0.46
C VAL A 24 -6.25 13.82 1.29
N ALA A 25 -5.06 13.24 1.51
CA ALA A 25 -4.93 12.05 2.36
C ALA A 25 -5.43 12.31 3.78
N ALA A 26 -5.08 13.46 4.37
CA ALA A 26 -5.52 13.87 5.69
C ALA A 26 -7.04 14.08 5.76
N GLU A 27 -7.64 14.74 4.75
CA GLU A 27 -9.10 14.90 4.64
C GLU A 27 -9.84 13.56 4.57
N LEU A 28 -9.21 12.55 3.96
CA LEU A 28 -9.75 11.20 3.86
C LEU A 28 -9.54 10.37 5.14
N GLY A 29 -8.86 10.91 6.15
CA GLY A 29 -8.63 10.27 7.45
C GLY A 29 -7.28 9.57 7.61
N ALA A 30 -6.28 9.87 6.78
CA ALA A 30 -4.92 9.38 7.03
C ALA A 30 -4.31 10.04 8.28
N ASP A 31 -3.68 9.25 9.14
CA ASP A 31 -2.95 9.74 10.33
C ASP A 31 -1.57 10.31 9.98
N GLY A 32 -1.13 10.16 8.73
CA GLY A 32 0.08 10.81 8.24
C GLY A 32 0.33 10.54 6.76
N ALA A 33 0.92 11.53 6.09
CA ALA A 33 1.39 11.41 4.72
C ALA A 33 2.77 12.10 4.60
N LYS A 34 3.72 11.45 3.93
CA LYS A 34 5.08 11.95 3.73
C LYS A 34 5.52 11.74 2.29
N VAL A 35 6.10 12.79 1.72
CA VAL A 35 6.77 12.70 0.42
C VAL A 35 8.15 12.06 0.62
N ILE A 36 8.46 11.08 -0.21
CA ILE A 36 9.77 10.42 -0.26
C ILE A 36 10.27 10.34 -1.70
N GLU A 37 11.59 10.31 -1.88
CA GLU A 37 12.20 9.92 -3.15
C GLU A 37 11.86 8.45 -3.43
N ALA A 38 11.49 8.13 -4.68
CA ALA A 38 11.16 6.75 -5.05
C ALA A 38 12.35 5.79 -4.87
N GLN A 39 13.58 6.30 -5.00
CA GLN A 39 14.82 5.57 -4.72
C GLN A 39 14.98 5.17 -3.25
N GLY A 40 14.26 5.82 -2.33
CA GLY A 40 14.21 5.45 -0.91
C GLY A 40 13.31 4.25 -0.63
N VAL A 41 12.55 3.74 -1.61
CA VAL A 41 11.71 2.55 -1.42
C VAL A 41 12.56 1.29 -1.55
N VAL A 42 12.60 0.51 -0.48
CA VAL A 42 13.44 -0.70 -0.41
C VAL A 42 12.69 -1.89 -0.99
N VAL A 43 13.27 -2.53 -2.02
CA VAL A 43 12.74 -3.74 -2.65
C VAL A 43 13.68 -4.92 -2.39
N ASP A 44 13.16 -5.99 -1.78
CA ASP A 44 13.95 -7.11 -1.26
C ASP A 44 13.26 -8.48 -1.46
N GLU A 45 14.00 -9.44 -2.00
CA GLU A 45 13.51 -10.78 -2.33
C GLU A 45 13.01 -11.55 -1.10
N ARG A 46 13.57 -11.26 0.09
CA ARG A 46 13.19 -11.88 1.35
C ARG A 46 11.76 -11.52 1.73
N VAL A 47 11.26 -10.35 1.33
CA VAL A 47 9.86 -9.94 1.57
C VAL A 47 8.91 -10.89 0.84
N LYS A 48 9.14 -11.09 -0.47
CA LYS A 48 8.31 -12.00 -1.27
C LYS A 48 8.49 -13.46 -0.82
N ALA A 49 9.67 -13.82 -0.30
CA ALA A 49 9.89 -15.13 0.33
C ALA A 49 8.99 -15.36 1.54
N LYS A 50 8.71 -14.34 2.37
CA LYS A 50 7.75 -14.45 3.50
C LYS A 50 6.31 -14.72 3.05
N CYS A 51 5.94 -14.36 1.81
CA CYS A 51 4.65 -14.79 1.24
C CYS A 51 4.64 -16.29 0.88
N ARG A 52 5.81 -16.88 0.60
CA ARG A 52 5.96 -18.26 0.09
C ARG A 52 6.30 -19.28 1.18
N VAL A 53 7.06 -18.90 2.22
CA VAL A 53 7.67 -19.83 3.19
C VAL A 53 7.53 -19.36 4.65
N PRO A 54 6.75 -20.07 5.49
CA PRO A 54 5.65 -20.94 5.07
C PRO A 54 4.62 -20.13 4.28
N ARG A 55 3.85 -20.79 3.43
CA ARG A 55 2.92 -20.11 2.52
C ARG A 55 1.93 -19.25 3.31
N CYS A 56 1.88 -17.95 2.98
CA CYS A 56 0.88 -17.03 3.51
C CYS A 56 -0.53 -17.49 3.07
N PHE A 57 -1.53 -17.33 3.94
CA PHE A 57 -2.92 -17.73 3.66
C PHE A 57 -3.58 -16.96 2.51
N HIS A 58 -3.00 -15.83 2.08
CA HIS A 58 -3.41 -15.08 0.89
C HIS A 58 -2.69 -15.47 -0.39
N PHE A 59 -1.62 -16.27 -0.32
CA PHE A 59 -0.82 -16.64 -1.48
C PHE A 59 -1.69 -17.36 -2.53
N GLY A 60 -1.70 -16.85 -3.76
CA GLY A 60 -2.48 -17.35 -4.88
C GLY A 60 -3.99 -17.11 -4.77
N SER A 61 -4.46 -16.35 -3.76
CA SER A 61 -5.89 -16.20 -3.51
C SER A 61 -6.57 -15.10 -4.33
N CYS A 62 -5.80 -14.18 -4.92
CA CYS A 62 -6.31 -13.16 -5.85
C CYS A 62 -5.23 -12.68 -6.83
N ALA A 63 -5.66 -11.90 -7.83
CA ALA A 63 -4.78 -11.31 -8.84
C ALA A 63 -3.69 -10.40 -8.29
N ASN A 64 -3.91 -9.84 -7.10
CA ASN A 64 -3.03 -8.87 -6.45
C ASN A 64 -2.12 -9.50 -5.38
N CYS A 65 -2.11 -10.83 -5.26
CA CYS A 65 -1.22 -11.55 -4.35
C CYS A 65 -0.23 -12.42 -5.15
N PRO A 66 1.01 -12.61 -4.65
CA PRO A 66 1.92 -13.60 -5.22
C PRO A 66 1.24 -14.98 -5.35
N PRO A 67 1.49 -15.74 -6.44
CA PRO A 67 2.50 -15.51 -7.47
C PRO A 67 2.04 -14.63 -8.63
N MET A 68 0.84 -14.03 -8.57
CA MET A 68 0.31 -13.23 -9.68
C MET A 68 0.92 -11.83 -9.77
N THR A 69 1.58 -11.36 -8.70
CA THR A 69 2.33 -10.10 -8.72
C THR A 69 3.68 -10.25 -9.44
N PRO A 70 4.16 -9.19 -10.14
CA PRO A 70 5.46 -9.15 -10.82
C PRO A 70 6.61 -9.63 -9.95
N ASP A 71 7.66 -10.18 -10.56
CA ASP A 71 8.85 -10.56 -9.80
C ASP A 71 9.59 -9.34 -9.20
N VAL A 72 10.53 -9.60 -8.31
CA VAL A 72 11.16 -8.55 -7.51
C VAL A 72 12.05 -7.65 -8.38
N ASP A 73 12.64 -8.19 -9.45
CA ASP A 73 13.47 -7.42 -10.38
C ASP A 73 12.60 -6.52 -11.28
N GLU A 74 11.46 -7.03 -11.76
CA GLU A 74 10.45 -6.24 -12.46
C GLU A 74 9.94 -5.08 -11.58
N VAL A 75 9.64 -5.34 -10.30
CA VAL A 75 9.21 -4.30 -9.36
C VAL A 75 10.31 -3.25 -9.15
N ARG A 76 11.57 -3.67 -8.93
CA ARG A 76 12.70 -2.75 -8.75
C ARG A 76 12.90 -1.85 -9.97
N ASN A 77 12.85 -2.43 -11.17
CA ASN A 77 12.97 -1.69 -12.43
C ASN A 77 11.81 -0.71 -12.65
N MET A 78 10.59 -1.12 -12.29
CA MET A 78 9.40 -0.27 -12.39
C MET A 78 9.47 0.90 -11.41
N ILE A 79 9.75 0.65 -10.12
CA ILE A 79 9.86 1.69 -9.09
C ILE A 79 10.99 2.69 -9.43
N GLY A 80 12.11 2.21 -9.97
CA GLY A 80 13.23 3.06 -10.38
C GLY A 80 12.93 4.04 -11.53
N ARG A 81 11.76 3.94 -12.18
CA ARG A 81 11.30 4.91 -13.19
C ARG A 81 10.47 6.05 -12.63
N TYR A 82 10.10 5.98 -11.35
CA TYR A 82 9.43 7.07 -10.65
C TYR A 82 10.45 7.98 -9.97
N ARG A 83 10.07 9.24 -9.77
CA ARG A 83 10.91 10.21 -9.07
C ARG A 83 10.55 10.30 -7.61
N TYR A 84 9.26 10.48 -7.33
CA TYR A 84 8.74 10.67 -5.99
C TYR A 84 7.62 9.68 -5.68
N ALA A 85 7.37 9.50 -4.39
CA ALA A 85 6.19 8.82 -3.91
C ALA A 85 5.61 9.52 -2.68
N LEU A 86 4.30 9.40 -2.51
CA LEU A 86 3.62 9.77 -1.28
C LEU A 86 3.36 8.52 -0.45
N LEU A 87 4.07 8.39 0.67
CA LEU A 87 3.84 7.37 1.67
C LEU A 87 2.70 7.82 2.60
N VAL A 88 1.73 6.95 2.87
CA VAL A 88 0.53 7.26 3.66
C VAL A 88 0.36 6.22 4.75
N LYS A 89 0.07 6.63 5.98
CA LYS A 89 -0.24 5.73 7.10
C LYS A 89 -1.66 5.93 7.61
N HIS A 90 -2.25 4.82 8.02
CA HIS A 90 -3.47 4.70 8.81
C HIS A 90 -3.11 3.97 10.11
N GLU A 91 -3.32 4.60 11.25
CA GLU A 91 -3.07 4.01 12.56
C GLU A 91 -4.20 3.05 12.95
N VAL A 92 -3.81 1.86 13.36
CA VAL A 92 -4.70 0.82 13.82
C VAL A 92 -5.22 1.22 15.19
N ARG A 93 -6.50 1.58 15.25
CA ARG A 93 -7.20 1.96 16.47
C ARG A 93 -8.47 1.13 16.63
N PRO A 94 -8.71 0.50 17.79
CA PRO A 94 -7.78 0.31 18.91
C PRO A 94 -6.59 -0.61 18.55
N ALA A 95 -5.43 -0.44 19.20
CA ALA A 95 -4.18 -1.15 18.87
C ALA A 95 -4.30 -2.67 19.04
N GLU A 96 -5.20 -3.10 19.93
CA GLU A 96 -5.60 -4.48 20.21
C GLU A 96 -6.11 -5.22 18.98
N HIS A 97 -6.57 -4.49 17.95
CA HIS A 97 -6.91 -5.09 16.67
C HIS A 97 -5.74 -5.87 16.07
N PHE A 98 -4.49 -5.50 16.38
CA PHE A 98 -3.28 -6.17 15.91
C PHE A 98 -2.54 -6.94 17.01
N ALA A 99 -2.97 -6.88 18.28
CA ALA A 99 -2.24 -7.44 19.41
C ALA A 99 -2.00 -8.96 19.34
N ASP A 100 -2.79 -9.69 18.55
CA ASP A 100 -2.58 -11.10 18.28
C ASP A 100 -3.06 -11.48 16.88
N ARG A 101 -2.64 -12.66 16.41
CA ARG A 101 -3.01 -13.16 15.08
C ARG A 101 -4.52 -13.33 14.87
N LYS A 102 -5.26 -13.81 15.87
CA LYS A 102 -6.71 -14.05 15.76
C LYS A 102 -7.45 -12.73 15.63
N SER A 103 -7.10 -11.74 16.46
CA SER A 103 -7.66 -10.38 16.39
C SER A 103 -7.32 -9.72 15.05
N SER A 104 -6.06 -9.82 14.61
CA SER A 104 -5.61 -9.26 13.32
C SER A 104 -6.37 -9.86 12.14
N LEU A 105 -6.58 -11.17 12.10
CA LEU A 105 -7.33 -11.83 11.01
C LEU A 105 -8.78 -11.33 10.86
N VAL A 106 -9.39 -10.83 11.94
CA VAL A 106 -10.76 -10.31 11.92
C VAL A 106 -10.77 -8.81 11.64
N ASN A 107 -9.87 -8.06 12.27
CA ASN A 107 -9.93 -6.60 12.33
C ASN A 107 -9.02 -5.91 11.31
N ALA A 108 -7.95 -6.54 10.82
CA ALA A 108 -7.05 -5.91 9.85
C ALA A 108 -7.76 -5.49 8.57
N LYS A 109 -8.77 -6.24 8.14
CA LYS A 109 -9.53 -5.92 6.94
C LYS A 109 -10.17 -4.52 6.95
N SER A 110 -10.56 -3.97 8.10
CA SER A 110 -11.14 -2.61 8.13
C SER A 110 -10.06 -1.55 7.92
N HIS A 111 -8.90 -1.70 8.56
CA HIS A 111 -7.76 -0.80 8.39
C HIS A 111 -7.14 -0.89 6.99
N GLU A 112 -7.00 -2.11 6.46
CA GLU A 112 -6.57 -2.36 5.08
C GLU A 112 -7.54 -1.74 4.06
N LYS A 113 -8.84 -1.78 4.33
CA LYS A 113 -9.86 -1.15 3.47
C LYS A 113 -9.72 0.36 3.46
N GLU A 114 -9.52 0.98 4.62
CA GLU A 114 -9.37 2.44 4.71
C GLU A 114 -8.12 2.93 3.97
N ILE A 115 -6.97 2.30 4.21
CA ILE A 115 -5.75 2.71 3.50
C ILE A 115 -5.85 2.46 1.99
N ALA A 116 -6.49 1.35 1.56
CA ALA A 116 -6.70 1.09 0.14
C ALA A 116 -7.63 2.13 -0.51
N ARG A 117 -8.65 2.63 0.21
CA ARG A 117 -9.52 3.71 -0.25
C ARG A 117 -8.74 5.01 -0.41
N ILE A 118 -7.89 5.35 0.57
CA ILE A 118 -7.06 6.57 0.53
C ILE A 118 -6.09 6.51 -0.65
N VAL A 119 -5.35 5.41 -0.79
CA VAL A 119 -4.40 5.18 -1.91
C VAL A 119 -5.10 5.31 -3.25
N ALA A 120 -6.27 4.66 -3.42
CA ALA A 120 -7.01 4.69 -4.68
C ALA A 120 -7.48 6.11 -5.03
N GLU A 121 -7.94 6.89 -4.04
CA GLU A 121 -8.35 8.27 -4.28
C GLU A 121 -7.17 9.16 -4.67
N ILE A 122 -6.03 9.05 -3.97
CA ILE A 122 -4.82 9.83 -4.31
C ILE A 122 -4.32 9.48 -5.70
N GLU A 123 -4.25 8.19 -6.04
CA GLU A 123 -3.87 7.73 -7.39
C GLU A 123 -4.82 8.29 -8.46
N ASN A 124 -6.14 8.31 -8.20
CA ASN A 124 -7.11 8.91 -9.12
C ASN A 124 -6.92 10.43 -9.29
N ARG A 125 -6.58 11.14 -8.20
CA ARG A 125 -6.27 12.58 -8.23
C ARG A 125 -5.00 12.84 -9.05
N ALA A 126 -3.94 12.11 -8.76
CA ALA A 126 -2.69 12.18 -9.51
C ALA A 126 -2.90 11.90 -11.01
N PHE A 127 -3.65 10.84 -11.33
CA PHE A 127 -4.03 10.54 -12.72
C PHE A 127 -4.77 11.72 -13.38
N SER A 128 -5.74 12.32 -12.68
CA SER A 128 -6.55 13.43 -13.18
C SER A 128 -5.74 14.72 -13.37
N ASP A 129 -4.68 14.90 -12.58
CA ASP A 129 -3.71 15.99 -12.71
C ASP A 129 -2.61 15.72 -13.75
N GLY A 130 -2.71 14.59 -14.46
CA GLY A 130 -1.87 14.24 -15.61
C GLY A 130 -0.65 13.39 -15.26
N TYR A 131 -0.56 12.84 -14.04
CA TYR A 131 0.37 11.76 -13.70
C TYR A 131 -0.22 10.43 -14.18
N TYR A 132 -0.32 10.25 -15.49
CA TYR A 132 -1.05 9.12 -16.10
C TYR A 132 -0.44 7.74 -15.80
N LEU A 133 0.81 7.69 -15.32
CA LEU A 133 1.49 6.49 -14.84
C LEU A 133 1.50 6.38 -13.31
N ALA A 134 0.74 7.22 -12.59
CA ALA A 134 0.66 7.13 -11.13
C ALA A 134 0.24 5.71 -10.72
N LEU A 135 0.92 5.18 -9.70
CA LEU A 135 0.74 3.80 -9.24
C LEU A 135 0.55 3.77 -7.74
N GLY A 136 -0.63 3.34 -7.30
CA GLY A 136 -0.94 3.11 -5.90
C GLY A 136 -0.67 1.66 -5.48
N LEU A 137 -0.04 1.47 -4.32
CA LEU A 137 0.08 0.19 -3.62
C LEU A 137 -0.49 0.34 -2.21
N ALA A 138 -1.21 -0.68 -1.73
CA ALA A 138 -1.84 -0.66 -0.41
C ALA A 138 -1.15 -1.65 0.55
N CYS A 139 -1.85 -2.14 1.57
CA CYS A 139 -1.41 -3.26 2.40
C CYS A 139 -2.46 -4.38 2.41
N GLY A 140 -2.02 -5.60 2.73
CA GLY A 140 -2.90 -6.74 2.87
C GLY A 140 -3.54 -7.22 1.57
N SER A 141 -4.52 -8.13 1.67
CA SER A 141 -5.14 -8.74 0.49
C SER A 141 -6.49 -8.11 0.16
N CYS A 142 -6.63 -7.56 -1.05
CA CYS A 142 -7.90 -7.02 -1.54
C CYS A 142 -9.05 -8.03 -1.54
N ARG A 143 -8.74 -9.33 -1.59
CA ARG A 143 -9.74 -10.40 -1.43
C ARG A 143 -10.35 -10.39 -0.04
N SER A 144 -9.57 -10.09 0.99
CA SER A 144 -10.03 -9.99 2.38
C SER A 144 -10.96 -8.80 2.55
N TYR A 145 -10.47 -7.59 2.27
CA TYR A 145 -11.13 -6.35 2.67
C TYR A 145 -12.14 -5.78 1.66
N LEU A 146 -12.08 -6.15 0.37
CA LEU A 146 -13.10 -5.77 -0.63
C LEU A 146 -14.07 -6.89 -0.94
N CYS A 147 -13.55 -8.11 -1.13
CA CYS A 147 -14.36 -9.24 -1.57
C CYS A 147 -14.92 -10.10 -0.43
N ASN A 148 -14.69 -9.74 0.85
CA ASN A 148 -15.10 -10.53 2.02
C ASN A 148 -14.70 -12.02 1.90
N ASN A 149 -13.47 -12.27 1.45
CA ASN A 149 -12.91 -13.61 1.22
C ASN A 149 -13.65 -14.48 0.19
N GLN A 150 -14.56 -13.92 -0.60
CA GLN A 150 -15.12 -14.62 -1.75
C GLN A 150 -14.02 -14.96 -2.78
N VAL A 151 -14.28 -15.93 -3.65
CA VAL A 151 -13.37 -16.28 -4.76
C VAL A 151 -13.04 -15.03 -5.58
N CYS A 152 -11.78 -14.86 -5.98
CA CYS A 152 -11.38 -13.73 -6.81
C CYS A 152 -11.94 -13.91 -8.22
N GLN A 153 -12.91 -13.08 -8.61
CA GLN A 153 -13.55 -13.18 -9.94
C GLN A 153 -12.58 -12.93 -11.09
N TYR A 154 -11.48 -12.20 -10.86
CA TYR A 154 -10.43 -12.03 -11.87
C TYR A 154 -9.73 -13.35 -12.18
N LEU A 155 -9.48 -14.20 -11.18
CA LEU A 155 -8.84 -15.50 -11.40
C LEU A 155 -9.76 -16.50 -12.13
N ASP A 156 -11.07 -16.25 -12.10
CA ASP A 156 -12.08 -17.10 -12.75
C ASP A 156 -12.41 -16.58 -14.17
N SER A 157 -12.83 -15.32 -14.30
CA SER A 157 -13.32 -14.73 -15.56
C SER A 157 -12.50 -13.55 -16.09
N GLY A 158 -11.37 -13.22 -15.45
CA GLY A 158 -10.53 -12.08 -15.85
C GLY A 158 -11.10 -10.70 -15.50
N ARG A 159 -12.21 -10.64 -14.75
CA ARG A 159 -12.91 -9.38 -14.40
C ARG A 159 -12.91 -9.15 -12.90
N CYS A 160 -12.20 -8.11 -12.44
CA CYS A 160 -12.24 -7.70 -11.04
C CYS A 160 -13.58 -7.02 -10.72
N ARG A 161 -14.13 -7.27 -9.52
CA ARG A 161 -15.32 -6.55 -9.00
C ARG A 161 -15.02 -5.11 -8.59
N PHE A 162 -13.76 -4.84 -8.24
CA PHE A 162 -13.32 -3.57 -7.66
C PHE A 162 -12.08 -2.99 -8.38
N PRO A 163 -12.06 -2.90 -9.73
CA PRO A 163 -10.84 -2.57 -10.48
C PRO A 163 -10.28 -1.18 -10.14
N ARG A 164 -11.13 -0.27 -9.68
CA ARG A 164 -10.77 1.11 -9.30
C ARG A 164 -10.09 1.23 -7.94
N ILE A 165 -10.17 0.21 -7.08
CA ILE A 165 -9.65 0.26 -5.70
C ILE A 165 -8.68 -0.90 -5.42
N SER A 166 -8.86 -2.06 -6.06
CA SER A 166 -8.00 -3.22 -5.83
C SER A 166 -6.57 -2.93 -6.27
N ARG A 167 -5.64 -2.84 -5.32
CA ARG A 167 -4.19 -2.76 -5.56
C ARG A 167 -3.47 -3.94 -4.93
N PRO A 168 -2.30 -4.35 -5.46
CA PRO A 168 -1.40 -5.22 -4.73
C PRO A 168 -0.89 -4.50 -3.49
N SER A 169 -0.53 -5.30 -2.49
CA SER A 169 0.11 -4.75 -1.31
C SER A 169 1.58 -4.46 -1.56
N MET A 170 2.14 -3.53 -0.80
CA MET A 170 3.57 -3.20 -0.85
C MET A 170 4.41 -4.46 -0.64
N GLU A 171 4.09 -5.30 0.36
CA GLU A 171 4.80 -6.55 0.62
C GLU A 171 4.55 -7.62 -0.47
N GLY A 172 3.37 -7.62 -1.10
CA GLY A 172 3.06 -8.48 -2.25
C GLY A 172 3.89 -8.14 -3.50
N MET A 173 4.38 -6.90 -3.58
CA MET A 173 5.31 -6.40 -4.59
C MET A 173 6.78 -6.56 -4.17
N GLY A 174 7.07 -7.10 -2.98
CA GLY A 174 8.43 -7.27 -2.49
C GLY A 174 9.05 -6.01 -1.87
N ILE A 175 8.24 -4.99 -1.54
CA ILE A 175 8.72 -3.80 -0.83
C ILE A 175 8.88 -4.12 0.66
N ASP A 176 10.05 -3.83 1.22
CA ASP A 176 10.29 -3.84 2.66
C ASP A 176 9.64 -2.62 3.29
N VAL A 177 8.36 -2.80 3.67
CA VAL A 177 7.55 -1.75 4.30
C VAL A 177 8.18 -1.27 5.60
N PHE A 178 8.76 -2.15 6.41
CA PHE A 178 9.34 -1.78 7.69
C PHE A 178 10.53 -0.84 7.51
N LEU A 179 11.48 -1.22 6.65
CA LEU A 179 12.65 -0.39 6.42
C LEU A 179 12.29 0.92 5.70
N THR A 180 11.40 0.86 4.71
CA THR A 180 10.93 2.06 3.98
C THR A 180 10.26 3.06 4.93
N VAL A 181 9.36 2.59 5.81
CA VAL A 181 8.66 3.44 6.80
C VAL A 181 9.61 3.99 7.85
N ALA A 182 10.54 3.16 8.36
CA ALA A 182 11.53 3.60 9.33
C ALA A 182 12.48 4.67 8.76
N GLN A 183 12.94 4.49 7.51
CA GLN A 183 13.77 5.48 6.80
C GLN A 183 13.00 6.79 6.50
N ALA A 184 11.69 6.72 6.31
CA ALA A 184 10.81 7.89 6.24
C ALA A 184 10.60 8.58 7.61
N GLY A 185 11.19 8.06 8.70
CA GLY A 185 11.13 8.64 10.03
C GLY A 185 9.78 8.44 10.73
N TRP A 186 9.10 7.31 10.48
CA TRP A 186 7.96 6.88 11.26
C TRP A 186 8.34 5.67 12.11
N GLU A 187 7.81 5.61 13.33
CA GLU A 187 7.95 4.44 14.18
C GLU A 187 7.03 3.32 13.64
N ILE A 188 7.59 2.13 13.49
CA ILE A 188 6.86 0.95 13.05
C ILE A 188 7.36 -0.27 13.83
N TYR A 189 6.41 -1.10 14.26
CA TYR A 189 6.67 -2.23 15.14
C TYR A 189 6.23 -3.52 14.47
N PRO A 190 7.11 -4.55 14.36
CA PRO A 190 6.71 -5.85 13.85
C PRO A 190 5.84 -6.56 14.90
N ILE A 191 4.52 -6.52 14.70
CA ILE A 191 3.57 -7.19 15.59
C ILE A 191 3.43 -8.65 15.15
N GLY A 192 3.92 -9.54 16.01
CA GLY A 192 4.05 -10.97 15.74
C GLY A 192 2.77 -11.77 15.94
N PRO A 193 2.82 -13.11 15.73
CA PRO A 193 1.68 -13.98 15.96
C PRO A 193 1.43 -14.29 17.44
N GLU A 194 2.44 -14.10 18.30
CA GLU A 194 2.32 -14.24 19.75
C GLU A 194 1.44 -13.11 20.28
N ALA A 195 0.53 -13.45 21.19
CA ALA A 195 -0.35 -12.48 21.79
C ALA A 195 0.49 -11.52 22.65
N MET A 196 0.45 -10.24 22.28
CA MET A 196 1.01 -9.16 23.09
C MET A 196 -0.04 -8.74 24.14
N ALA A 197 0.41 -8.36 25.34
CA ALA A 197 -0.52 -7.87 26.35
C ALA A 197 -1.13 -6.53 25.91
N ALA A 198 -2.32 -6.21 26.42
CA ALA A 198 -2.96 -4.92 26.15
C ALA A 198 -2.03 -3.77 26.61
N GLY A 199 -1.76 -2.82 25.73
CA GLY A 199 -0.82 -1.73 25.97
C GLY A 199 0.64 -1.99 25.59
N GLU A 200 1.02 -3.23 25.21
CA GLU A 200 2.37 -3.51 24.70
C GLU A 200 2.55 -3.17 23.22
N VAL A 201 1.45 -3.03 22.47
CA VAL A 201 1.47 -2.57 21.08
C VAL A 201 1.44 -1.04 21.09
N PRO A 202 2.56 -0.34 20.79
CA PRO A 202 2.58 1.11 20.87
C PRO A 202 1.71 1.73 19.77
N VAL A 203 1.84 1.21 18.54
CA VAL A 203 1.02 1.56 17.39
C VAL A 203 1.09 0.46 16.33
N GLY A 204 -0.07 0.09 15.77
CA GLY A 204 -0.15 -0.69 14.54
C GLY A 204 -0.33 0.22 13.34
N LEU A 205 0.31 -0.08 12.22
CA LEU A 205 0.22 0.73 11.00
C LEU A 205 -0.31 -0.09 9.82
N ALA A 206 -1.32 0.45 9.14
CA ALA A 206 -1.64 0.10 7.77
C ALA A 206 -1.03 1.17 6.85
N VAL A 207 -0.20 0.75 5.89
CA VAL A 207 0.62 1.67 5.09
C VAL A 207 0.30 1.47 3.61
N GLY A 208 0.20 2.59 2.90
CA GLY A 208 0.07 2.62 1.45
C GLY A 208 1.06 3.62 0.85
N ILE A 209 1.23 3.55 -0.46
CA ILE A 209 2.14 4.42 -1.20
C ILE A 209 1.57 4.74 -2.57
N VAL A 210 1.77 5.96 -3.06
CA VAL A 210 1.43 6.36 -4.43
C VAL A 210 2.67 6.95 -5.10
N PHE A 211 3.11 6.33 -6.19
CA PHE A 211 4.26 6.78 -6.98
C PHE A 211 3.81 7.77 -8.07
N VAL A 212 4.62 8.80 -8.31
CA VAL A 212 4.42 9.79 -9.38
C VAL A 212 5.73 10.06 -10.13
N VAL A 213 5.61 10.45 -11.41
CA VAL A 213 6.71 10.73 -12.34
C VAL A 213 6.80 12.20 -12.66
#